data_AF-A0A7F8Q8P6-F1
#
_entry.id   AF-A0A7F8Q8P6-F1
#
_cell.length_a   1.000
_cell.length_b   1.000
_cell.length_c   1.000
_cell.angle_alpha   90.00
_cell.angle_beta   90.00
_cell.angle_gamma   90.00
#
_symmetry.space_group_name_H-M   'P 1'
#
loop_
_entity.id
_entity.type
_entity.pdbx_description
1 polymer ?
#
loop_
_entity_poly.entity_id
_entity_poly.type
_entity_poly.pdbx_seq_one_letter_code
_entity_poly.pdbx_strand_id
1 'polypeptide(L)'
;MQPILYSYFRSSCSWRVRIALALKSIDYETVPINLIKDGGQQFSEEFQALNPMQQVPALKIDGITIGQSLAIIEYLEETRPTPRLLPQDPKRRAQVRMISDVIASGIQPLQNLSVLKQVGQENQLTWAQKVIRSGFNALEQILQSTAGKYCVGDEVSPPQAFPQEPSPSTPRAGAGQRASGGGVGVGRGAKVIILVPGPPYLILRCLLPAGSPQ
;
A
#
# COMPACT_ATOMS: atom_id res chain seq x y z
N MET A 1 24.17 9.75 -4.89
CA MET A 1 24.10 8.90 -3.68
C MET A 1 22.86 8.04 -3.82
N GLN A 2 22.92 6.76 -3.44
CA GLN A 2 21.77 5.86 -3.54
C GLN A 2 20.63 6.35 -2.61
N PRO A 3 19.35 6.27 -3.03
CA PRO A 3 18.23 6.61 -2.16
C PRO A 3 18.20 5.75 -0.89
N ILE A 4 17.81 6.34 0.25
CA ILE A 4 17.68 5.65 1.54
C ILE A 4 16.25 5.79 2.04
N LEU A 5 15.57 4.65 2.19
CA LEU A 5 14.21 4.57 2.74
C LEU A 5 14.24 4.17 4.21
N TYR A 6 13.82 5.08 5.07
CA TYR A 6 13.54 4.78 6.47
C TYR A 6 12.16 4.13 6.56
N SER A 7 12.11 2.87 6.98
CA SER A 7 10.94 2.00 6.77
C SER A 7 10.64 1.13 7.97
N TYR A 8 9.36 0.80 8.18
CA TYR A 8 8.96 -0.30 9.06
C TYR A 8 8.25 -1.38 8.25
N PHE A 9 8.61 -2.65 8.45
CA PHE A 9 8.11 -3.75 7.61
C PHE A 9 6.57 -3.88 7.63
N ARG A 10 5.92 -3.57 8.77
CA ARG A 10 4.45 -3.58 8.92
C ARG A 10 3.78 -2.22 8.69
N SER A 11 4.52 -1.16 8.38
CA SER A 11 3.91 0.14 8.12
C SER A 11 3.27 0.16 6.73
N SER A 12 1.95 0.40 6.70
CA SER A 12 1.21 0.59 5.45
C SER A 12 1.71 1.79 4.64
N CYS A 13 2.03 2.91 5.29
CA CYS A 13 2.57 4.08 4.62
C CYS A 13 3.93 3.77 3.98
N SER A 14 4.78 2.97 4.64
CA SER A 14 6.06 2.53 4.08
C SER A 14 5.89 1.57 2.90
N TRP A 15 4.89 0.69 2.93
CA TRP A 15 4.54 -0.17 1.80
C TRP A 15 4.18 0.64 0.54
N ARG A 16 3.45 1.75 0.67
CA ARG A 16 3.11 2.62 -0.48
C ARG A 16 4.36 3.06 -1.23
N VAL A 17 5.37 3.53 -0.50
CA VAL A 17 6.64 4.01 -1.08
C VAL A 17 7.46 2.85 -1.65
N ARG A 18 7.51 1.69 -0.97
CA ARG A 18 8.20 0.50 -1.52
C ARG A 18 7.62 0.04 -2.85
N ILE A 19 6.29 0.06 -2.97
CA ILE A 19 5.60 -0.28 -4.22
C ILE A 19 5.96 0.75 -5.30
N ALA A 20 5.93 2.04 -4.99
CA ALA A 20 6.28 3.08 -5.97
C ALA A 20 7.74 2.98 -6.44
N LEU A 21 8.69 2.77 -5.52
CA LEU A 21 10.10 2.56 -5.86
C LEU A 21 10.29 1.31 -6.75
N ALA A 22 9.60 0.21 -6.43
CA ALA A 22 9.65 -1.01 -7.22
C ALA A 22 9.03 -0.83 -8.63
N LEU A 23 7.89 -0.15 -8.73
CA LEU A 23 7.26 0.16 -10.03
C LEU A 23 8.14 1.07 -10.88
N LYS A 24 8.87 2.00 -10.25
CA LYS A 24 9.83 2.89 -10.93
C LYS A 24 11.19 2.24 -11.18
N SER A 25 11.40 0.99 -10.76
CA SER A 25 12.69 0.29 -10.82
C SER A 25 13.84 1.11 -10.21
N ILE A 26 13.58 1.76 -9.08
CA ILE A 26 14.58 2.55 -8.35
C ILE A 26 15.18 1.68 -7.25
N ASP A 27 16.48 1.41 -7.34
CA ASP A 27 17.23 0.76 -6.27
C ASP A 27 17.39 1.70 -5.07
N TYR A 28 17.26 1.16 -3.86
CA TYR A 28 17.34 1.93 -2.63
C TYR A 28 17.86 1.07 -1.47
N GLU A 29 18.50 1.72 -0.51
CA GLU A 29 18.84 1.11 0.78
C GLU A 29 17.65 1.25 1.74
N THR A 30 17.38 0.23 2.55
CA THR A 30 16.37 0.30 3.61
C THR A 30 17.03 0.45 4.97
N VAL A 31 16.70 1.53 5.69
CA VAL A 31 17.03 1.67 7.11
C VAL A 31 15.79 1.29 7.94
N PRO A 32 15.81 0.17 8.67
CA PRO A 32 14.65 -0.25 9.45
C PRO A 32 14.47 0.64 10.68
N ILE A 33 13.25 1.16 10.86
CA ILE A 33 12.83 1.89 12.07
C ILE A 33 11.74 1.09 12.74
N ASN A 34 12.05 0.51 13.91
CA ASN A 34 11.13 -0.32 14.66
C ASN A 34 10.15 0.54 15.46
N LEU A 35 8.86 0.42 15.13
CA LEU A 35 7.81 1.25 15.75
C LEU A 35 7.31 0.75 17.12
N ILE A 36 7.77 -0.42 17.56
CA ILE A 36 7.27 -1.10 18.76
C ILE A 36 8.38 -1.30 19.80
N LYS A 37 9.57 -1.71 19.35
CA LYS A 37 10.70 -2.00 20.22
C LYS A 37 11.15 -0.72 20.96
N ASP A 38 11.46 -0.85 22.25
CA ASP A 38 12.01 0.23 23.09
C ASP A 38 11.15 1.51 23.13
N GLY A 39 9.82 1.36 23.03
CA GLY A 39 8.88 2.49 22.97
C GLY A 39 8.69 3.09 21.57
N GLY A 40 9.56 2.74 20.63
CA GLY A 40 9.52 3.13 19.22
C GLY A 40 10.74 3.97 18.81
N GLN A 41 11.55 3.45 17.88
CA GLN A 41 12.74 4.13 17.36
C GLN A 41 12.43 5.44 16.62
N GLN A 42 11.18 5.62 16.17
CA GLN A 42 10.72 6.88 15.58
C GLN A 42 10.73 8.06 16.56
N PHE A 43 10.88 7.78 17.86
CA PHE A 43 10.98 8.79 18.90
C PHE A 43 12.43 9.11 19.29
N SER A 44 13.44 8.49 18.68
CA SER A 44 14.84 8.84 18.95
C SER A 44 15.17 10.25 18.44
N GLU A 45 16.12 10.93 19.08
CA GLU A 45 16.55 12.26 18.66
C GLU A 45 17.08 12.25 17.21
N GLU A 46 17.78 11.18 16.81
CA GLU A 46 18.31 11.06 15.45
C GLU A 46 17.18 10.97 14.41
N PHE A 47 16.12 10.21 14.70
CA PHE A 47 14.99 10.09 13.78
C PHE A 47 14.10 11.35 13.79
N GLN A 48 13.94 12.00 14.95
CA GLN A 48 13.23 13.27 15.07
C GLN A 48 13.86 14.38 14.24
N ALA A 49 15.19 14.49 14.27
CA ALA A 49 15.92 15.44 13.44
C ALA A 49 15.73 15.18 11.93
N LEU A 50 15.49 13.91 11.56
CA LEU A 50 15.26 13.50 10.17
C LEU A 50 13.82 13.73 9.72
N ASN A 51 12.83 13.37 10.56
CA ASN A 51 11.42 13.59 10.31
C ASN A 51 10.74 14.05 11.61
N PRO A 52 10.46 15.36 11.77
CA PRO A 52 9.85 15.92 12.98
C PRO A 52 8.48 15.32 13.32
N MET A 53 7.77 14.77 12.33
CA MET A 53 6.50 14.06 12.55
C MET A 53 6.66 12.69 13.22
N GLN A 54 7.89 12.20 13.43
CA GLN A 54 8.18 10.94 14.14
C GLN A 54 7.45 9.75 13.49
N GLN A 55 7.41 9.72 12.17
CA GLN A 55 6.67 8.73 11.39
C GLN A 55 7.52 8.15 10.27
N VAL A 56 7.22 6.91 9.89
CA VAL A 56 7.74 6.30 8.66
C VAL A 56 6.63 6.27 7.60
N PRO A 57 6.97 6.40 6.30
CA PRO A 57 8.33 6.47 5.75
C PRO A 57 8.93 7.89 5.76
N ALA A 58 10.26 7.93 5.67
CA ALA A 58 11.02 9.07 5.18
C ALA A 58 11.99 8.59 4.10
N LEU A 59 12.14 9.36 3.02
CA LEU A 59 13.02 9.02 1.89
C LEU A 59 14.10 10.08 1.75
N LYS A 60 15.36 9.68 1.79
CA LYS A 60 16.49 10.50 1.32
C LYS A 60 16.72 10.20 -0.14
N ILE A 61 16.62 11.20 -1.00
CA ILE A 61 16.82 11.08 -2.45
C ILE A 61 17.22 12.45 -3.01
N ASP A 62 18.06 12.48 -4.05
CA ASP A 62 18.46 13.72 -4.76
C ASP A 62 18.93 14.88 -3.85
N GLY A 63 19.58 14.56 -2.73
CA GLY A 63 20.11 15.56 -1.79
C GLY A 63 19.07 16.14 -0.81
N ILE A 64 17.82 15.68 -0.84
CA ILE A 64 16.75 16.11 0.06
C ILE A 64 16.21 14.94 0.90
N THR A 65 15.51 15.28 1.99
CA THR A 65 14.75 14.31 2.81
C THR A 65 13.27 14.64 2.71
N ILE A 66 12.46 13.68 2.30
CA ILE A 66 11.02 13.84 2.10
C ILE A 66 10.28 12.92 3.08
N GLY A 67 9.43 13.51 3.93
CA GLY A 67 8.43 12.79 4.71
C GLY A 67 7.08 12.74 3.97
N GLN A 68 6.09 12.04 4.54
CA GLN A 68 4.75 11.81 3.96
C GLN A 68 4.75 10.92 2.70
N SER A 69 4.06 9.78 2.79
CA SER A 69 4.11 8.76 1.72
C SER A 69 3.58 9.27 0.37
N LEU A 70 2.55 10.11 0.35
CA LEU A 70 2.00 10.61 -0.92
C LEU A 70 2.88 11.69 -1.55
N ALA A 71 3.49 12.57 -0.74
CA ALA A 71 4.46 13.56 -1.23
C ALA A 71 5.68 12.88 -1.85
N ILE A 72 6.19 11.81 -1.22
CA ILE A 72 7.26 10.97 -1.79
C ILE A 72 6.83 10.41 -3.15
N ILE A 73 5.63 9.86 -3.27
CA ILE A 73 5.16 9.23 -4.51
C ILE A 73 4.97 10.26 -5.64
N GLU A 74 4.43 11.44 -5.33
CA GLU A 74 4.30 12.53 -6.30
C GLU A 74 5.68 13.02 -6.75
N TYR A 75 6.65 13.17 -5.84
CA TYR A 75 8.03 13.50 -6.20
C TYR A 75 8.67 12.47 -7.13
N LEU A 76 8.47 11.17 -6.86
CA LEU A 76 8.95 10.11 -7.74
C LEU A 76 8.25 10.13 -9.10
N GLU A 77 6.96 10.48 -9.15
CA GLU A 77 6.22 10.64 -10.40
C GLU A 77 6.75 11.81 -11.24
N GLU A 78 7.01 12.95 -10.61
CA GLU A 78 7.49 14.16 -11.28
C GLU A 78 8.93 14.01 -11.78
N THR A 79 9.80 13.34 -11.01
CA THR A 79 11.23 13.25 -11.32
C THR A 79 11.61 11.99 -12.11
N ARG A 80 10.83 10.91 -12.02
CA ARG A 80 11.01 9.68 -12.80
C ARG A 80 9.69 9.36 -13.51
N PRO A 81 9.35 10.05 -14.61
CA PRO A 81 8.01 10.01 -15.21
C PRO A 81 7.61 8.65 -15.82
N THR A 82 8.55 7.71 -15.98
CA THR A 82 8.31 6.40 -16.59
C THR A 82 8.74 5.27 -15.67
N PRO A 83 7.93 4.19 -15.53
CA PRO A 83 6.53 4.10 -15.92
C PRO A 83 5.69 5.06 -15.06
N ARG A 84 4.63 5.64 -15.62
CA ARG A 84 3.79 6.62 -14.90
C ARG A 84 3.17 5.99 -13.65
N LEU A 85 2.78 6.74 -12.65
CA LEU A 85 1.92 6.26 -11.57
C LEU A 85 0.55 6.94 -11.61
N LEU A 86 0.48 8.05 -12.35
CA LEU A 86 -0.73 8.81 -12.55
C LEU A 86 -1.11 8.83 -14.04
N PRO A 87 -2.42 8.82 -14.35
CA PRO A 87 -2.89 9.01 -15.71
C PRO A 87 -2.52 10.42 -16.21
N GLN A 88 -2.55 10.62 -17.54
CA GLN A 88 -2.33 11.94 -18.13
C GLN A 88 -3.55 12.85 -17.97
N ASP A 89 -4.75 12.30 -18.12
CA ASP A 89 -5.99 13.07 -18.07
C ASP A 89 -6.20 13.69 -16.67
N PRO A 90 -6.33 15.02 -16.57
CA PRO A 90 -6.52 15.70 -15.29
C PRO A 90 -7.72 15.19 -14.48
N LYS A 91 -8.82 14.79 -15.14
CA LYS A 91 -10.01 14.27 -14.44
C LYS A 91 -9.71 12.93 -13.79
N ARG A 92 -9.06 12.01 -14.51
CA ARG A 92 -8.60 10.73 -13.94
C ARG A 92 -7.52 10.92 -12.88
N ARG A 93 -6.61 11.90 -13.02
CA ARG A 93 -5.63 12.25 -11.97
C ARG A 93 -6.32 12.66 -10.68
N ALA A 94 -7.36 13.48 -10.78
CA ALA A 94 -8.16 13.88 -9.62
C ALA A 94 -8.83 12.68 -8.95
N GLN A 95 -9.34 11.71 -9.71
CA GLN A 95 -9.91 10.47 -9.17
C GLN A 95 -8.88 9.63 -8.41
N VAL A 96 -7.66 9.46 -8.97
CA VAL A 96 -6.57 8.74 -8.29
C VAL A 96 -6.19 9.41 -6.97
N ARG A 97 -6.08 10.75 -6.96
CA ARG A 97 -5.78 11.50 -5.74
C ARG A 97 -6.89 11.40 -4.71
N MET A 98 -8.14 11.56 -5.13
CA MET A 98 -9.30 11.41 -4.25
C MET A 98 -9.31 10.04 -3.57
N ILE A 99 -9.12 8.96 -4.32
CA ILE A 99 -9.05 7.60 -3.76
C ILE A 99 -7.85 7.45 -2.81
N SER A 100 -6.69 7.99 -3.19
CA SER A 100 -5.48 7.97 -2.37
C SER A 100 -5.69 8.71 -1.04
N ASP A 101 -6.36 9.86 -1.05
CA ASP A 101 -6.62 10.69 0.12
C ASP A 101 -7.70 10.10 1.03
N VAL A 102 -8.73 9.44 0.48
CA VAL A 102 -9.69 8.66 1.29
C VAL A 102 -8.93 7.66 2.16
N ILE A 103 -7.91 6.99 1.60
CA ILE A 103 -7.12 6.00 2.34
C ILE A 103 -6.08 6.68 3.24
N ALA A 104 -5.30 7.62 2.70
CA ALA A 104 -4.14 8.21 3.37
C ALA A 104 -4.52 9.23 4.44
N SER A 105 -5.65 9.90 4.29
CA SER A 105 -6.13 10.95 5.18
C SER A 105 -7.40 10.51 5.93
N GLY A 106 -8.32 9.83 5.26
CA GLY A 106 -9.63 9.44 5.83
C GLY A 106 -9.63 8.13 6.63
N ILE A 107 -8.70 7.20 6.37
CA ILE A 107 -8.67 5.88 7.03
C ILE A 107 -7.41 5.71 7.85
N GLN A 108 -6.24 5.79 7.22
CA GLN A 108 -4.97 5.39 7.84
C GLN A 108 -4.64 6.18 9.12
N PRO A 109 -4.80 7.51 9.20
CA PRO A 109 -4.44 8.27 10.39
C PRO A 109 -5.29 7.88 11.60
N LEU A 110 -6.58 7.61 11.39
CA LEU A 110 -7.53 7.27 12.45
C LEU A 110 -7.30 5.88 13.06
N GLN A 111 -6.62 4.99 12.35
CA GLN A 111 -6.21 3.67 12.86
C GLN A 111 -4.69 3.55 13.09
N ASN A 112 -3.96 4.68 13.08
CA ASN A 112 -2.52 4.70 13.33
C ASN A 112 -2.21 4.20 14.75
N LEU A 113 -1.03 3.57 14.94
CA LEU A 113 -0.56 3.08 16.24
C LEU A 113 -0.65 4.14 17.37
N SER A 114 -0.29 5.39 17.09
CA SER A 114 -0.35 6.49 18.06
C SER A 114 -1.79 6.81 18.50
N VAL A 115 -2.74 6.77 17.56
CA VAL A 115 -4.17 6.99 17.83
C VAL A 115 -4.76 5.78 18.56
N LEU A 116 -4.46 4.56 18.13
CA LEU A 116 -4.96 3.34 18.79
C LEU A 116 -4.47 3.23 20.24
N LYS A 117 -3.23 3.67 20.53
CA LYS A 117 -2.73 3.76 21.91
C LYS A 117 -3.58 4.70 22.77
N GLN A 118 -4.04 5.84 22.22
CA GLN A 118 -4.91 6.79 22.93
C GLN A 118 -6.35 6.27 23.10
N VAL A 119 -6.87 5.51 22.13
CA VAL A 119 -8.20 4.88 22.21
C VAL A 119 -8.26 3.82 23.33
N GLY A 120 -7.12 3.22 23.68
CA GLY A 120 -7.01 2.22 24.74
C GLY A 120 -7.21 0.80 24.25
N GLN A 121 -6.62 -0.17 24.97
CA GLN A 121 -6.53 -1.57 24.52
C GLN A 121 -7.89 -2.25 24.36
N GLU A 122 -8.89 -1.87 25.15
CA GLU A 122 -10.24 -2.44 25.10
C GLU A 122 -10.98 -2.03 23.81
N ASN A 123 -10.79 -0.79 23.37
CA ASN A 123 -11.58 -0.18 22.29
C ASN A 123 -10.85 -0.07 20.96
N GLN A 124 -9.52 -0.24 20.93
CA GLN A 124 -8.72 -0.13 19.70
C GLN A 124 -9.25 -1.04 18.57
N LEU A 125 -9.83 -2.20 18.91
CA LEU A 125 -10.34 -3.15 17.92
C LEU A 125 -11.58 -2.66 17.21
N THR A 126 -12.58 -2.39 18.01
CA THR A 126 -13.85 -1.85 17.54
C THR A 126 -13.63 -0.53 16.82
N TRP A 127 -12.72 0.33 17.32
CA TRP A 127 -12.40 1.61 16.69
C TRP A 127 -11.78 1.45 15.30
N ALA A 128 -10.68 0.70 15.19
CA ALA A 128 -10.02 0.50 13.90
C ALA A 128 -10.96 -0.15 12.88
N GLN A 129 -11.74 -1.15 13.30
CA GLN A 129 -12.74 -1.79 12.43
C GLN A 129 -13.83 -0.80 11.97
N LYS A 130 -14.33 0.06 12.86
CA LYS A 130 -15.33 1.07 12.52
C LYS A 130 -14.80 2.07 11.50
N VAL A 131 -13.59 2.60 11.73
CA VAL A 131 -12.90 3.52 10.82
C VAL A 131 -12.71 2.88 9.44
N ILE A 132 -12.14 1.66 9.42
CA ILE A 132 -11.88 0.94 8.17
C ILE A 132 -13.18 0.67 7.43
N ARG A 133 -14.21 0.14 8.11
CA ARG A 133 -15.51 -0.15 7.48
C ARG A 133 -16.16 1.11 6.92
N SER A 134 -16.13 2.21 7.65
CA SER A 134 -16.70 3.49 7.19
C SER A 134 -15.99 3.97 5.92
N GLY A 135 -14.66 3.99 5.91
CA GLY A 135 -13.89 4.42 4.75
C GLY A 135 -14.03 3.48 3.55
N PHE A 136 -14.09 2.16 3.78
CA PHE A 136 -14.28 1.18 2.72
C PHE A 136 -15.68 1.24 2.12
N ASN A 137 -16.72 1.51 2.92
CA ASN A 137 -18.06 1.74 2.39
C ASN A 137 -18.08 2.93 1.42
N ALA A 138 -17.39 4.02 1.74
CA ALA A 138 -17.27 5.17 0.83
C ALA A 138 -16.43 4.82 -0.40
N LEU A 139 -15.30 4.12 -0.22
CA LEU A 139 -14.41 3.73 -1.31
C LEU A 139 -15.13 2.80 -2.31
N GLU A 140 -15.90 1.82 -1.83
CA GLU A 140 -16.66 0.90 -2.67
C GLU A 140 -17.62 1.66 -3.60
N GLN A 141 -18.32 2.68 -3.07
CA GLN A 141 -19.22 3.50 -3.86
C GLN A 141 -18.49 4.34 -4.91
N ILE A 142 -17.32 4.91 -4.56
CA ILE A 142 -16.48 5.63 -5.51
C ILE A 142 -16.02 4.70 -6.65
N LEU A 143 -15.61 3.48 -6.31
CA LEU A 143 -15.09 2.50 -7.25
C LEU A 143 -16.15 2.04 -8.27
N GLN A 144 -17.43 2.03 -7.93
CA GLN A 144 -18.51 1.72 -8.90
C GLN A 144 -18.48 2.63 -10.14
N SER A 145 -17.95 3.84 -10.03
CA SER A 145 -17.91 4.84 -11.12
C SER A 145 -16.52 5.08 -11.71
N THR A 146 -15.46 4.55 -11.08
CA THR A 146 -14.07 4.85 -11.44
C THR A 146 -13.28 3.63 -11.87
N ALA A 147 -13.63 2.45 -11.36
CA ALA A 147 -12.85 1.24 -11.55
C ALA A 147 -13.01 0.64 -12.96
N GLY A 148 -11.89 0.14 -13.49
CA GLY A 148 -11.82 -0.81 -14.60
C GLY A 148 -11.17 -2.10 -14.12
N LYS A 149 -10.04 -2.50 -14.70
CA LYS A 149 -9.16 -3.55 -14.18
C LYS A 149 -8.58 -3.19 -12.81
N TYR A 150 -8.42 -1.89 -12.53
CA TYR A 150 -7.87 -1.32 -11.30
C TYR A 150 -8.77 -0.19 -10.78
N CYS A 151 -8.34 0.51 -9.72
CA CYS A 151 -9.15 1.53 -9.05
C CYS A 151 -9.57 2.69 -9.97
N VAL A 152 -8.75 3.04 -10.97
CA VAL A 152 -9.08 4.03 -11.99
C VAL A 152 -8.72 3.46 -13.37
N GLY A 153 -9.71 2.97 -14.11
CA GLY A 153 -9.51 2.37 -15.43
C GLY A 153 -8.63 1.10 -15.41
N ASP A 154 -7.89 0.88 -16.50
CA ASP A 154 -7.21 -0.40 -16.79
C ASP A 154 -5.69 -0.37 -16.63
N GLU A 155 -5.11 0.77 -16.26
CA GLU A 155 -3.68 0.95 -16.07
C GLU A 155 -3.33 0.95 -14.57
N VAL A 156 -2.58 -0.06 -14.14
CA VAL A 156 -1.58 0.06 -13.07
C VAL A 156 -0.32 0.04 -13.87
N SER A 157 0.23 1.21 -14.16
CA SER A 157 1.22 1.39 -15.20
C SER A 157 2.20 0.22 -15.27
N PRO A 158 2.28 -0.45 -16.42
CA PRO A 158 2.92 -1.75 -16.52
C PRO A 158 4.43 -1.63 -16.25
N PRO A 159 5.08 -2.64 -15.63
CA PRO A 159 6.50 -2.84 -15.85
C PRO A 159 6.67 -3.17 -17.34
N GLN A 160 7.35 -2.28 -18.06
CA GLN A 160 7.79 -2.59 -19.41
C GLN A 160 8.85 -3.69 -19.30
N ALA A 161 8.44 -4.91 -19.67
CA ALA A 161 9.25 -6.10 -19.88
C ALA A 161 10.28 -6.44 -18.77
N PHE A 162 9.87 -7.24 -17.78
CA PHE A 162 10.81 -8.20 -17.21
C PHE A 162 11.04 -9.31 -18.25
N PRO A 163 12.29 -9.64 -18.63
CA PRO A 163 12.57 -10.89 -19.35
C PRO A 163 12.06 -12.04 -18.48
N GLN A 164 11.14 -12.85 -19.02
CA GLN A 164 10.76 -14.08 -18.35
C GLN A 164 11.95 -15.04 -18.40
N GLU A 165 12.45 -15.44 -17.23
CA GLU A 165 13.30 -16.61 -17.17
C GLU A 165 12.51 -17.85 -17.62
N PRO A 166 13.09 -18.74 -18.44
CA PRO A 166 12.38 -19.93 -18.89
C PRO A 166 12.15 -20.89 -17.72
N SER A 167 10.90 -21.34 -17.57
CA SER A 167 10.51 -22.35 -16.58
C SER A 167 11.04 -23.74 -16.98
N PRO A 168 11.60 -24.52 -16.03
CA PRO A 168 11.93 -25.93 -16.26
C PRO A 168 10.66 -26.79 -16.21
N SER A 169 10.58 -27.71 -17.17
CA SER A 169 9.48 -28.64 -17.42
C SER A 169 9.36 -29.77 -16.36
N THR A 170 8.25 -30.52 -16.46
CA THR A 170 7.91 -31.87 -15.93
C THR A 170 6.97 -31.93 -14.69
N PRO A 171 6.16 -33.02 -14.48
CA PRO A 171 4.72 -33.05 -14.75
C PRO A 171 3.80 -33.41 -13.54
N ARG A 172 2.47 -33.36 -13.78
CA ARG A 172 1.33 -33.57 -12.87
C ARG A 172 1.23 -34.95 -12.17
N ALA A 173 0.74 -34.93 -10.92
CA ALA A 173 -0.14 -35.93 -10.26
C ALA A 173 -0.72 -35.25 -8.99
N GLY A 174 -1.95 -35.42 -8.48
CA GLY A 174 -3.13 -36.23 -8.77
C GLY A 174 -4.27 -35.71 -7.84
N ALA A 175 -5.50 -36.13 -8.10
CA ALA A 175 -6.75 -35.60 -7.53
C ALA A 175 -7.04 -35.96 -6.06
N GLY A 176 -7.88 -35.15 -5.38
CA GLY A 176 -8.52 -35.48 -4.10
C GLY A 176 -9.69 -34.51 -3.79
N GLN A 177 -10.87 -35.06 -3.47
CA GLN A 177 -12.18 -34.38 -3.41
C GLN A 177 -12.59 -33.81 -2.04
N ARG A 178 -13.48 -32.79 -2.13
CA ARG A 178 -14.62 -32.37 -1.25
C ARG A 178 -14.38 -31.96 0.22
N ALA A 179 -14.90 -30.78 0.56
CA ALA A 179 -16.02 -30.62 1.53
C ALA A 179 -16.61 -29.20 1.47
N SER A 180 -17.94 -29.14 1.56
CA SER A 180 -18.82 -27.97 1.54
C SER A 180 -18.90 -27.28 2.91
N GLY A 181 -18.86 -25.95 2.94
CA GLY A 181 -19.19 -25.13 4.12
C GLY A 181 -19.56 -23.71 3.67
N GLY A 182 -20.76 -23.25 4.04
CA GLY A 182 -21.45 -22.07 3.51
C GLY A 182 -20.66 -20.77 3.57
N GLY A 183 -20.46 -20.16 2.41
CA GLY A 183 -19.85 -18.85 2.25
C GLY A 183 -20.88 -17.72 2.32
N VAL A 184 -20.60 -16.72 3.14
CA VAL A 184 -21.26 -15.41 3.07
C VAL A 184 -20.81 -14.76 1.76
N GLY A 185 -21.75 -14.59 0.82
CA GLY A 185 -21.48 -14.06 -0.50
C GLY A 185 -21.10 -12.58 -0.45
N VAL A 186 -19.93 -12.24 -1.00
CA VAL A 186 -19.55 -10.87 -1.36
C VAL A 186 -19.58 -10.78 -2.88
N GLY A 187 -20.44 -9.90 -3.40
CA GLY A 187 -20.69 -9.72 -4.82
C GLY A 187 -19.48 -9.18 -5.59
N ARG A 188 -19.29 -9.75 -6.79
CA ARG A 188 -18.57 -9.28 -7.98
C ARG A 188 -17.59 -8.08 -7.81
N GLY A 189 -16.29 -8.40 -7.84
CA GLY A 189 -15.41 -7.84 -8.89
C GLY A 189 -14.50 -6.63 -8.61
N ALA A 190 -14.46 -6.02 -7.41
CA ALA A 190 -13.56 -4.90 -7.15
C ALA A 190 -12.15 -5.37 -6.71
N LYS A 191 -11.15 -5.22 -7.58
CA LYS A 191 -9.73 -5.49 -7.28
C LYS A 191 -9.07 -4.23 -6.69
N VAL A 192 -9.14 -4.08 -5.36
CA VAL A 192 -8.47 -3.00 -4.62
C VAL A 192 -7.03 -3.41 -4.29
N ILE A 193 -6.07 -2.57 -4.66
CA ILE A 193 -4.66 -2.67 -4.20
C ILE A 193 -4.45 -1.66 -3.06
N ILE A 194 -3.68 -2.10 -2.07
CA ILE A 194 -3.06 -1.41 -0.93
C ILE A 194 -3.68 -1.73 0.45
N LEU A 195 -2.76 -2.02 1.39
CA LEU A 195 -2.83 -2.50 2.78
C LEU A 195 -2.85 -4.05 2.81
N VAL A 196 -1.94 -4.82 3.43
CA VAL A 196 -1.59 -4.87 4.88
C VAL A 196 -0.26 -5.62 5.17
N PRO A 197 0.29 -5.59 6.42
CA PRO A 197 0.13 -6.69 7.40
C PRO A 197 -0.20 -6.20 8.84
N GLY A 198 -0.98 -6.82 9.75
CA GLY A 198 -1.60 -8.14 9.96
C GLY A 198 -2.31 -8.13 11.37
N PRO A 199 -2.88 -9.26 11.86
CA PRO A 199 -3.93 -9.31 12.90
C PRO A 199 -3.66 -8.59 14.24
N PRO A 200 -4.73 -8.08 14.92
CA PRO A 200 -6.14 -8.31 14.58
C PRO A 200 -6.72 -7.36 13.51
N TYR A 201 -5.92 -6.53 12.84
CA TYR A 201 -6.42 -5.58 11.82
C TYR A 201 -5.97 -5.93 10.41
N LEU A 202 -6.88 -6.63 9.75
CA LEU A 202 -7.04 -6.85 8.31
C LEU A 202 -5.86 -7.47 7.54
N ILE A 203 -6.19 -8.32 6.59
CA ILE A 203 -5.31 -8.82 5.53
C ILE A 203 -6.02 -8.42 4.23
N LEU A 204 -5.33 -7.70 3.34
CA LEU A 204 -5.75 -7.54 1.95
C LEU A 204 -4.54 -7.87 1.07
N ARG A 205 -4.79 -8.79 0.14
CA ARG A 205 -3.83 -9.43 -0.74
C ARG A 205 -4.16 -8.96 -2.15
N CYS A 206 -3.20 -8.40 -2.87
CA CYS A 206 -3.21 -8.43 -4.34
C CYS A 206 -1.86 -7.97 -4.91
N LEU A 207 -1.16 -8.89 -5.59
CA LEU A 207 -0.54 -8.68 -6.89
C LEU A 207 -0.37 -10.06 -7.57
N LEU A 208 -0.50 -10.02 -8.91
CA LEU A 208 -0.40 -11.08 -9.93
C LEU A 208 -1.73 -11.71 -10.42
N PRO A 209 -1.91 -11.85 -11.75
CA PRO A 209 -3.07 -12.50 -12.33
C PRO A 209 -3.11 -13.95 -11.87
N ALA A 210 -4.26 -14.41 -11.39
CA ALA A 210 -4.54 -15.83 -11.41
C ALA A 210 -4.41 -16.27 -12.88
N GLY A 211 -3.54 -17.26 -13.12
CA GLY A 211 -3.37 -17.87 -14.42
C GLY A 211 -4.73 -18.22 -15.05
N SER A 212 -4.78 -18.05 -16.36
CA SER A 212 -5.92 -18.42 -17.20
C SER A 212 -6.37 -19.85 -16.90
N PRO A 213 -7.68 -20.14 -16.86
CA PRO A 213 -8.16 -21.52 -16.82
C PRO A 213 -7.86 -22.20 -18.16
N GLN A 214 -7.08 -23.27 -18.13
CA GLN A 214 -7.22 -24.41 -19.04
C GLN A 214 -7.70 -25.60 -18.23
#